data_AF-A0AAW1UXJ2-F1
#
_entry.id   AF-A0AAW1UXJ2-F1
#
_cell.length_a   1.000
_cell.length_b   1.000
_cell.length_c   1.000
_cell.angle_alpha   90.00
_cell.angle_beta   90.00
_cell.angle_gamma   90.00
#
_symmetry.space_group_name_H-M   'P 1'
#
loop_
_entity.id
_entity.type
_entity.pdbx_description
1 polymer ?
#
loop_
_entity_poly.entity_id
_entity_poly.type
_entity_poly.pdbx_seq_one_letter_code
_entity_poly.pdbx_strand_id
1 'polypeptide(L)'
;MNIRITQFFISGTIYVTSGLKYPKLVLDKYVFTVTVKYENKTQWTCSRNNSRKHEKRCGARLVTCGKTVHLLNKHNHDPVVDDKELRKMIPQLVTIIRGVQ
;
A
#
# COMPACT_ATOMS: atom_id res chain seq x y z
N MET A 1 9.55 24.67 -16.97
CA MET A 1 8.86 23.51 -17.57
C MET A 1 7.92 22.94 -16.52
N ASN A 2 6.64 23.32 -16.58
CA ASN A 2 5.66 22.97 -15.55
C ASN A 2 5.16 21.54 -15.80
N ILE A 3 5.74 20.58 -15.09
CA ILE A 3 5.27 19.19 -15.10
C ILE A 3 3.91 19.18 -14.40
N ARG A 4 2.81 19.12 -15.17
CA ARG A 4 1.50 18.81 -14.62
C ARG A 4 1.54 17.36 -14.13
N ILE A 5 1.75 17.16 -12.84
CA ILE A 5 1.61 15.85 -12.20
C ILE A 5 0.12 15.52 -12.20
N THR A 6 -0.34 14.79 -13.22
CA THR A 6 -1.70 14.27 -13.24
C THR A 6 -1.82 13.17 -12.19
N GLN A 7 -2.45 13.49 -11.06
CA GLN A 7 -2.91 12.48 -10.12
C GLN A 7 -4.12 11.77 -10.71
N PHE A 8 -4.11 10.45 -10.72
CA PHE A 8 -5.25 9.65 -11.15
C PHE A 8 -6.00 9.14 -9.93
N PHE A 9 -7.31 9.37 -9.93
CA PHE A 9 -8.24 8.88 -8.92
C PHE A 9 -8.96 7.68 -9.50
N ILE A 10 -8.81 6.52 -8.85
CA ILE A 10 -9.47 5.28 -9.26
C ILE A 10 -10.22 4.69 -8.07
N SER A 11 -11.42 4.19 -8.31
CA SER A 11 -12.09 3.33 -7.34
C SER A 11 -11.36 1.98 -7.33
N GLY A 12 -11.04 1.45 -6.15
CA GLY A 12 -10.37 0.16 -6.04
C GLY A 12 -10.51 -0.44 -4.65
N THR A 13 -10.00 -1.66 -4.51
CA THR A 13 -10.13 -2.45 -3.28
C THR A 13 -8.76 -2.64 -2.65
N ILE A 14 -8.66 -2.31 -1.37
CA ILE A 14 -7.57 -2.79 -0.52
C ILE A 14 -8.07 -3.94 0.32
N TYR A 15 -7.13 -4.76 0.81
CA TYR A 15 -7.42 -5.84 1.74
C TYR A 15 -6.65 -5.61 3.02
N VAL A 16 -7.29 -5.75 4.17
CA VAL A 16 -6.64 -5.63 5.47
C VAL A 16 -6.75 -6.92 6.26
N THR A 17 -5.72 -7.26 7.04
CA THR A 17 -5.76 -8.42 7.93
C THR A 17 -6.81 -8.26 9.03
N SER A 18 -7.47 -9.34 9.41
CA SER A 18 -8.47 -9.39 10.47
C SER A 18 -7.93 -9.24 11.91
N GLY A 19 -6.61 -9.20 12.11
CA GLY A 19 -5.97 -9.08 13.43
C GLY A 19 -5.49 -7.67 13.79
N LEU A 20 -5.57 -7.30 15.07
CA LEU A 20 -5.24 -5.96 15.58
C LEU A 20 -3.74 -5.71 15.82
N LYS A 21 -2.95 -6.75 16.15
CA LYS A 21 -1.57 -6.58 16.63
C LYS A 21 -0.59 -6.16 15.53
N TYR A 22 -0.76 -6.69 14.32
CA TYR A 22 0.15 -6.45 13.18
C TYR A 22 -0.65 -6.27 11.89
N PRO A 23 -1.38 -5.14 11.75
CA PRO A 23 -2.20 -4.92 10.58
C PRO A 23 -1.32 -4.89 9.32
N LYS A 24 -1.71 -5.68 8.31
CA LYS A 24 -1.18 -5.58 6.96
C LYS A 24 -2.25 -5.01 6.05
N LEU A 25 -1.80 -4.20 5.10
CA LEU A 25 -2.61 -3.71 4.01
C LEU A 25 -2.08 -4.31 2.72
N VAL A 26 -2.96 -4.86 1.91
CA VAL A 26 -2.64 -5.37 0.58
C VAL A 26 -3.33 -4.50 -0.47
N LEU A 27 -2.53 -4.00 -1.41
CA LEU A 27 -2.96 -3.25 -2.58
C LEU A 27 -2.21 -3.81 -3.79
N ASP A 28 -2.92 -4.11 -4.88
CA ASP A 28 -2.32 -4.67 -6.10
C ASP A 28 -1.43 -5.90 -5.84
N LYS A 29 -1.83 -6.77 -4.90
CA LYS A 29 -1.09 -7.96 -4.45
C LYS A 29 0.28 -7.66 -3.79
N TYR A 30 0.54 -6.41 -3.43
CA TYR A 30 1.69 -5.98 -2.62
C TYR A 30 1.32 -5.81 -1.16
N VAL A 31 2.18 -6.27 -0.27
CA VAL A 31 1.98 -6.16 1.18
C VAL A 31 2.65 -4.91 1.73
N PHE A 32 1.90 -4.16 2.51
CA PHE A 32 2.36 -3.02 3.28
C PHE A 32 2.16 -3.24 4.77
N THR A 33 3.10 -2.71 5.56
CA THR A 33 3.08 -2.72 7.01
C THR A 33 3.07 -1.30 7.54
N VAL A 34 2.39 -1.10 8.67
CA VAL A 34 2.34 0.19 9.35
C VAL A 34 3.76 0.66 9.69
N THR A 35 4.07 1.90 9.33
CA THR A 35 5.28 2.60 9.76
C THR A 35 4.93 3.54 10.91
N VAL A 36 3.90 4.38 10.72
CA VAL A 36 3.43 5.33 11.73
C VAL A 36 1.92 5.47 11.63
N LYS A 37 1.23 5.53 12.78
CA LYS A 37 -0.19 5.90 12.88
C LYS A 37 -0.29 7.30 13.48
N TYR A 38 -1.06 8.15 12.82
CA TYR A 38 -1.50 9.45 13.31
C TYR A 38 -3.01 9.40 13.52
N GLU A 39 -3.57 10.43 14.16
CA GLU A 39 -5.01 10.54 14.40
C GLU A 39 -5.84 10.45 13.11
N ASN A 40 -5.39 11.10 12.03
CA ASN A 40 -6.13 11.21 10.77
C ASN A 40 -5.57 10.35 9.62
N LYS A 41 -4.36 9.79 9.76
CA LYS A 41 -3.71 9.04 8.68
C LYS A 41 -2.82 7.94 9.20
N THR A 42 -2.64 6.91 8.38
CA THR A 42 -1.61 5.88 8.62
C THR A 42 -0.62 5.87 7.47
N GLN A 43 0.67 5.89 7.80
CA GLN A 43 1.75 5.72 6.85
C GLN A 43 2.18 4.26 6.81
N TRP A 44 2.36 3.74 5.61
CA TRP A 44 2.69 2.36 5.36
C TRP A 44 3.91 2.26 4.45
N THR A 45 4.72 1.23 4.68
CA THR A 45 5.87 0.89 3.84
C THR A 45 5.72 -0.54 3.34
N CYS A 46 6.26 -0.82 2.16
CA CYS A 46 6.28 -2.18 1.64
C CYS A 46 6.97 -3.14 2.62
N SER A 47 6.40 -4.33 2.81
CA SER A 47 6.98 -5.36 3.69
C SER A 47 8.39 -5.80 3.27
N ARG A 48 8.74 -5.65 1.98
CA ARG A 48 10.09 -5.94 1.46
C ARG A 48 11.10 -4.83 1.73
N ASN A 49 10.71 -3.66 2.26
CA ASN A 49 11.63 -2.57 2.58
C ASN A 49 12.76 -3.00 3.53
N ASN A 50 12.44 -3.80 4.55
CA ASN A 50 13.39 -4.25 5.58
C ASN A 50 13.79 -5.73 5.41
N SER A 51 13.48 -6.35 4.27
CA SER A 51 13.80 -7.76 4.06
C SER A 51 15.31 -7.92 3.84
N ARG A 52 15.95 -8.74 4.69
CA ARG A 52 17.35 -9.15 4.51
C ARG A 52 17.55 -10.17 3.39
N LYS A 53 16.46 -10.73 2.85
CA LYS A 53 16.49 -11.78 1.81
C LYS A 53 16.61 -11.24 0.38
N HIS A 54 16.55 -9.92 0.18
CA HIS A 54 16.58 -9.31 -1.14
C HIS A 54 17.74 -8.33 -1.25
N GLU A 55 18.45 -8.35 -2.38
CA GLU A 55 19.58 -7.45 -2.65
C GLU A 55 19.16 -5.98 -2.71
N LYS A 56 17.93 -5.69 -3.16
CA LYS A 56 17.38 -4.33 -3.26
C LYS A 56 16.17 -4.16 -2.35
N ARG A 57 16.24 -3.15 -1.47
CA ARG A 57 15.11 -2.75 -0.62
C ARG A 57 14.02 -2.10 -1.47
N CYS A 58 12.77 -2.37 -1.13
CA CYS A 58 11.63 -1.74 -1.80
C CYS A 58 11.28 -0.41 -1.15
N GLY A 59 11.35 0.68 -1.92
CA GLY A 59 11.01 2.03 -1.47
C GLY A 59 9.52 2.38 -1.55
N ALA A 60 8.66 1.43 -1.95
CA ALA A 60 7.23 1.68 -2.09
C ALA A 60 6.58 2.04 -0.74
N ARG A 61 5.85 3.16 -0.73
CA ARG A 61 5.16 3.71 0.42
C ARG A 61 3.76 4.13 0.04
N LEU A 62 2.85 4.08 0.99
CA LEU A 62 1.51 4.64 0.83
C LEU A 62 1.00 5.28 2.12
N VAL A 63 -0.01 6.13 1.97
CA VAL A 63 -0.71 6.77 3.09
C VAL A 63 -2.20 6.49 2.96
N THR A 64 -2.83 6.06 4.05
CA THR A 64 -4.28 5.92 4.13
C THR A 64 -4.86 7.05 4.99
N CYS A 65 -5.92 7.69 4.52
CA CYS A 65 -6.69 8.72 5.22
C CYS A 65 -8.18 8.52 4.90
N GLY A 66 -9.00 8.21 5.90
CA GLY A 66 -10.40 7.83 5.67
C GLY A 66 -10.53 6.68 4.66
N LYS A 67 -11.30 6.89 3.58
CA LYS A 67 -11.46 5.94 2.47
C LYS A 67 -10.51 6.21 1.28
N THR A 68 -9.40 6.90 1.52
CA THR A 68 -8.45 7.29 0.47
C THR A 68 -7.09 6.65 0.71
N VAL A 69 -6.45 6.18 -0.38
CA VAL A 69 -5.13 5.57 -0.38
C VAL A 69 -4.23 6.31 -1.36
N HIS A 70 -3.18 6.97 -0.87
CA HIS A 70 -2.19 7.66 -1.69
C HIS A 70 -0.96 6.77 -1.88
N LEU A 71 -0.72 6.30 -3.10
CA LEU A 71 0.48 5.55 -3.44
C LEU A 71 1.61 6.53 -3.80
N LEU A 72 2.69 6.53 -3.03
CA LEU A 72 3.77 7.52 -3.14
C LEU A 72 4.91 7.07 -4.07
N ASN A 73 5.24 5.79 -4.06
CA ASN A 73 6.40 5.24 -4.78
C ASN A 73 6.05 3.89 -5.41
N LYS A 74 6.70 3.55 -6.53
CA LYS A 74 6.54 2.26 -7.22
C LYS A 74 7.31 1.14 -6.51
N HIS A 75 6.81 -0.08 -6.66
CA HIS A 75 7.54 -1.28 -6.26
C HIS A 75 8.67 -1.59 -7.24
N ASN A 76 9.73 -2.23 -6.75
CA ASN A 76 10.87 -2.71 -7.54
C ASN A 76 10.95 -4.25 -7.56
N HIS A 77 9.83 -4.91 -7.29
CA HIS A 77 9.72 -6.36 -7.25
C HIS A 77 8.32 -6.79 -7.67
N ASP A 78 8.18 -8.06 -7.99
CA ASP A 78 6.88 -8.63 -8.34
C ASP A 78 5.94 -8.72 -7.12
N PRO A 79 4.62 -8.67 -7.35
CA PRO A 79 3.65 -8.91 -6.30
C PRO A 79 3.83 -10.27 -5.63
N VAL A 80 3.42 -10.39 -4.36
CA VAL A 80 3.74 -11.57 -3.52
C VAL A 80 2.53 -12.27 -2.92
N VAL A 81 1.35 -11.67 -3.06
CA VAL A 81 0.12 -12.21 -2.49
C VAL A 81 -0.68 -12.89 -3.60
N ASP A 82 -1.06 -14.14 -3.39
CA ASP A 82 -1.98 -14.84 -4.28
C ASP A 82 -3.45 -14.61 -3.91
N ASP A 83 -4.36 -15.04 -4.78
CA ASP A 83 -5.80 -14.83 -4.57
C ASP A 83 -6.37 -15.67 -3.41
N LYS A 84 -5.69 -16.75 -2.99
CA LYS A 84 -6.10 -17.58 -1.86
C LYS A 84 -5.86 -16.85 -0.53
N GLU A 85 -4.74 -16.14 -0.42
CA GLU A 85 -4.44 -15.31 0.75
C GLU A 85 -5.34 -14.07 0.81
N LEU A 86 -5.65 -13.43 -0.33
CA LEU A 86 -6.57 -12.29 -0.37
C LEU A 86 -7.97 -12.65 0.17
N ARG A 87 -8.49 -13.84 -0.13
CA ARG A 87 -9.80 -14.31 0.35
C ARG A 87 -9.92 -14.42 1.87
N LYS A 88 -8.80 -14.46 2.59
CA LYS A 88 -8.77 -14.51 4.07
C LYS A 88 -8.76 -13.13 4.71
N MET A 89 -8.63 -12.07 3.91
CA MET A 89 -8.53 -10.68 4.36
C MET A 89 -9.86 -9.94 4.19
N ILE A 90 -10.00 -8.83 4.89
CA ILE A 90 -11.19 -7.98 4.85
C ILE A 90 -11.05 -6.99 3.68
N PRO A 91 -11.89 -7.07 2.63
CA PRO A 91 -11.85 -6.12 1.53
C PRO A 91 -12.44 -4.76 1.97
N GLN A 92 -11.87 -3.68 1.47
CA GLN A 92 -12.39 -2.32 1.66
C GLN A 92 -12.34 -1.54 0.35
N LEU A 93 -13.47 -0.99 -0.06
CA LEU A 93 -13.57 -0.10 -1.22
C LEU A 93 -13.06 1.29 -0.85
N VAL A 94 -12.12 1.80 -1.65
CA VAL A 94 -11.41 3.04 -1.41
C VAL A 94 -11.18 3.82 -2.71
N THR A 95 -10.86 5.10 -2.56
CA THR A 95 -10.30 5.92 -3.64
C THR A 95 -8.78 5.80 -3.61
N ILE A 96 -8.18 5.28 -4.67
CA ILE A 96 -6.73 5.17 -4.79
C ILE A 96 -6.25 6.34 -5.64
N ILE A 97 -5.27 7.06 -5.11
CA ILE A 97 -4.60 8.18 -5.76
C ILE A 97 -3.20 7.70 -6.14
N ARG A 98 -2.96 7.60 -7.45
CA ARG A 98 -1.65 7.26 -8.00
C ARG A 98 -1.06 8.51 -8.66
N GLY A 99 0.14 8.89 -8.27
CA GLY A 99 0.89 10.00 -8.87
C GLY A 99 2.38 9.71 -8.76
N VAL A 100 3.11 9.87 -9.87
CA VAL A 100 4.57 9.72 -9.90
C VAL A 100 5.17 11.02 -9.34
N GLN A 101 6.02 10.92 -8.32
CA GLN A 101 7.05 11.94 -8.06
C GLN A 101 8.21 11.70 -9.01
#